data_AF-A0A3S1JY32-F1
#
_entry.id   AF-A0A3S1JY32-F1
#
_cell.length_a   1.000
_cell.length_b   1.000
_cell.length_c   1.000
_cell.angle_alpha   90.00
_cell.angle_beta   90.00
_cell.angle_gamma   90.00
#
_symmetry.space_group_name_H-M   'P 1'
#
loop_
_entity.id
_entity.type
_entity.pdbx_description
1 polymer ?
#
loop_
_entity_poly.entity_id
_entity_poly.type
_entity_poly.pdbx_seq_one_letter_code
_entity_poly.pdbx_strand_id
1 'polypeptide(L)'
;MRPYYSINTDGTSSTNLQLYALLQARRYWNELSANYLQDKEATEHLVERCVFIVATLGLSVSQLLGQNDPAPPAGNIASPRAIWKRFVIQHGVTDVSTDEFEKFIDTYDACRHFGVSSDGLGHAKLEPLDFEATRRWYEVAYRIWLAVIKALRADPQNFIEEIDVEGFKA
;
A
#
# COMPACT_ATOMS: atom_id res chain seq x y z
N MET A 1 -27.87 -2.24 10.95
CA MET A 1 -26.45 -2.64 10.78
C MET A 1 -26.17 -2.54 9.29
N ARG A 2 -25.26 -1.65 8.84
CA ARG A 2 -25.02 -1.42 7.41
C ARG A 2 -24.07 -2.52 6.89
N PRO A 3 -24.31 -3.10 5.69
CA PRO A 3 -23.38 -4.06 5.11
C PRO A 3 -22.01 -3.38 4.92
N TYR A 4 -20.97 -3.99 5.45
CA TYR A 4 -19.63 -3.40 5.60
C TYR A 4 -18.77 -3.49 4.34
N TYR A 5 -19.17 -4.24 3.30
CA TYR A 5 -18.33 -4.43 2.13
C TYR A 5 -19.12 -4.86 0.88
N SER A 6 -18.78 -4.27 -0.26
CA SER A 6 -19.15 -4.74 -1.60
C SER A 6 -18.03 -4.33 -2.55
N ILE A 7 -17.08 -5.23 -2.81
CA ILE A 7 -16.19 -5.08 -3.97
C ILE A 7 -16.94 -5.63 -5.16
N ASN A 8 -17.12 -4.79 -6.18
CA ASN A 8 -17.58 -5.21 -7.48
C ASN A 8 -16.34 -5.37 -8.39
N THR A 9 -16.10 -6.58 -8.89
CA THR A 9 -14.97 -6.91 -9.78
C THR A 9 -15.32 -6.81 -11.27
N ASP A 10 -16.47 -6.22 -11.62
CA ASP A 10 -17.05 -6.08 -12.98
C ASP A 10 -16.22 -5.30 -14.02
N GLY A 11 -14.96 -5.00 -13.73
CA GLY A 11 -14.05 -4.31 -14.65
C GLY A 11 -14.12 -2.78 -14.55
N THR A 12 -14.97 -2.20 -13.68
CA THR A 12 -15.00 -0.77 -13.39
C THR A 12 -14.32 -0.45 -12.05
N SER A 13 -13.07 -0.89 -11.89
CA SER A 13 -12.24 -0.59 -10.71
C SER A 13 -12.07 0.92 -10.41
N SER A 14 -12.58 1.80 -11.28
CA SER A 14 -12.72 3.25 -11.09
C SER A 14 -13.56 3.67 -9.87
N THR A 15 -14.38 2.80 -9.29
CA THR A 15 -15.16 3.11 -8.07
C THR A 15 -14.44 2.74 -6.76
N ASN A 16 -13.33 2.01 -6.83
CA ASN A 16 -12.60 1.48 -5.67
C ASN A 16 -11.16 2.01 -5.66
N LEU A 17 -10.92 3.16 -5.02
CA LEU A 17 -9.64 3.87 -5.04
C LEU A 17 -8.47 3.03 -4.50
N GLN A 18 -8.70 2.26 -3.44
CA GLN A 18 -7.70 1.38 -2.83
C GLN A 18 -7.22 0.30 -3.82
N LEU A 19 -8.15 -0.37 -4.52
CA LEU A 19 -7.82 -1.37 -5.53
C LEU A 19 -7.21 -0.73 -6.77
N TYR A 20 -7.78 0.38 -7.25
CA TYR A 20 -7.24 1.13 -8.37
C TYR A 20 -5.77 1.53 -8.13
N ALA A 21 -5.47 2.08 -6.96
CA ALA A 21 -4.10 2.44 -6.59
C ALA A 21 -3.17 1.22 -6.56
N LEU A 22 -3.61 0.08 -6.01
CA LEU A 22 -2.82 -1.16 -6.04
C LEU A 22 -2.49 -1.60 -7.49
N LEU A 23 -3.50 -1.57 -8.37
CA LEU A 23 -3.35 -1.92 -9.78
C LEU A 23 -2.38 -0.97 -10.51
N GLN A 24 -2.48 0.33 -10.26
CA GLN A 24 -1.54 1.30 -10.83
C GLN A 24 -0.12 1.04 -10.33
N ALA A 25 0.08 0.86 -9.02
CA ALA A 25 1.40 0.57 -8.47
C ALA A 25 2.03 -0.68 -9.11
N ARG A 26 1.26 -1.75 -9.32
CA ARG A 26 1.73 -2.94 -10.06
C ARG A 26 2.11 -2.64 -11.49
N ARG A 27 1.29 -1.89 -12.22
CA ARG A 27 1.59 -1.53 -13.61
C ARG A 27 2.95 -0.81 -13.70
N TYR A 28 3.17 0.18 -12.85
CA TYR A 28 4.43 0.94 -12.83
C TYR A 28 5.60 0.11 -12.30
N TRP A 29 5.37 -0.78 -11.34
CA TRP A 29 6.38 -1.75 -10.90
C TRP A 29 6.85 -2.63 -12.08
N ASN A 30 5.92 -3.25 -12.81
CA ASN A 30 6.25 -4.10 -13.95
C ASN A 30 7.04 -3.35 -15.03
N GLU A 31 6.65 -2.10 -15.32
CA GLU A 31 7.38 -1.24 -16.27
C GLU A 31 8.79 -0.91 -15.76
N LEU A 32 8.93 -0.57 -14.47
CA LEU A 32 10.23 -0.30 -13.86
C LEU A 32 11.13 -1.56 -13.90
N SER A 33 10.61 -2.73 -13.54
CA SER A 33 11.34 -4.00 -13.58
C SER A 33 11.78 -4.37 -14.98
N ALA A 34 10.91 -4.21 -15.99
CA ALA A 34 11.26 -4.46 -17.38
C ALA A 34 12.39 -3.55 -17.86
N ASN A 35 12.30 -2.26 -17.56
CA ASN A 35 13.34 -1.28 -17.92
C ASN A 35 14.67 -1.57 -17.19
N TYR A 36 14.61 -1.90 -15.90
CA TYR A 36 15.81 -2.25 -15.12
C TYR A 36 16.50 -3.51 -15.65
N LEU A 37 15.75 -4.50 -16.14
CA LEU A 37 16.32 -5.70 -16.77
C LEU A 37 17.02 -5.39 -18.11
N GLN A 38 16.54 -4.39 -18.86
CA GLN A 38 17.09 -4.00 -20.16
C GLN A 38 18.31 -3.08 -20.02
N ASP A 39 18.18 -2.02 -19.19
CA ASP A 39 19.13 -0.90 -19.16
C ASP A 39 19.90 -0.79 -17.83
N LYS A 40 19.62 -1.66 -16.86
CA LYS A 40 20.20 -1.66 -15.49
C LYS A 40 20.09 -0.28 -14.83
N GLU A 41 21.19 0.23 -14.28
CA GLU A 41 21.26 1.47 -13.49
C GLU A 41 21.22 2.75 -14.34
N ALA A 42 21.21 2.65 -15.68
CA ALA A 42 21.29 3.81 -16.57
C ALA A 42 20.00 4.66 -16.65
N THR A 43 18.99 4.36 -15.85
CA THR A 43 17.71 5.08 -15.87
C THR A 43 17.80 6.38 -15.06
N GLU A 44 17.97 7.51 -15.74
CA GLU A 44 18.06 8.88 -15.18
C GLU A 44 16.86 9.29 -14.30
N HIS A 45 15.75 8.54 -14.31
CA HIS A 45 14.53 8.79 -13.55
C HIS A 45 14.12 7.64 -12.60
N LEU A 46 15.05 6.76 -12.20
CA LEU A 46 14.74 5.60 -11.35
C LEU A 46 14.03 6.02 -10.05
N VAL A 47 14.58 7.03 -9.36
CA VAL A 47 14.09 7.47 -8.04
C VAL A 47 12.66 8.02 -8.12
N GLU A 48 12.32 8.84 -9.11
CA GLU A 48 10.96 9.40 -9.24
C GLU A 48 9.92 8.30 -9.48
N ARG A 49 10.27 7.28 -10.27
CA ARG A 49 9.42 6.11 -10.51
C ARG A 49 9.28 5.26 -9.25
N CYS A 50 10.37 5.03 -8.53
CA CYS A 50 10.36 4.37 -7.23
C CYS A 50 9.46 5.09 -6.22
N VAL A 51 9.62 6.41 -6.09
CA VAL A 51 8.79 7.28 -5.24
C VAL A 51 7.32 7.17 -5.63
N PHE A 52 7.01 7.25 -6.92
CA PHE A 52 5.64 7.14 -7.41
C PHE A 52 5.01 5.79 -7.04
N ILE A 53 5.74 4.69 -7.21
CA ILE A 53 5.27 3.33 -6.87
C ILE A 53 4.97 3.25 -5.36
N VAL A 54 5.92 3.63 -4.49
CA VAL A 54 5.75 3.54 -3.04
C VAL A 54 4.64 4.48 -2.54
N ALA A 55 4.55 5.69 -3.09
CA ALA A 55 3.46 6.63 -2.79
C ALA A 55 2.09 6.04 -3.14
N THR A 56 2.00 5.40 -4.30
CA THR A 56 0.75 4.77 -4.78
C THR A 56 0.36 3.55 -3.93
N LEU A 57 1.33 2.72 -3.54
CA LEU A 57 1.11 1.60 -2.61
C LEU A 57 0.64 2.09 -1.24
N GLY A 58 1.27 3.12 -0.68
CA GLY A 58 0.89 3.66 0.62
C GLY A 58 -0.49 4.30 0.62
N LEU A 59 -0.87 4.98 -0.47
CA LEU A 59 -2.25 5.43 -0.68
C LEU A 59 -3.23 4.24 -0.68
N SER A 60 -2.92 3.20 -1.45
CA SER A 60 -3.72 2.00 -1.54
C SER A 60 -3.96 1.34 -0.16
N VAL A 61 -2.88 1.11 0.60
CA VAL A 61 -2.94 0.51 1.94
C VAL A 61 -3.66 1.41 2.95
N SER A 62 -3.40 2.72 2.92
CA SER A 62 -4.03 3.65 3.86
C SER A 62 -5.54 3.78 3.63
N GLN A 63 -6.00 3.76 2.38
CA GLN A 63 -7.42 3.72 2.04
C GLN A 63 -8.06 2.40 2.48
N LEU A 64 -7.38 1.27 2.24
CA LEU A 64 -7.83 -0.05 2.70
C LEU A 64 -8.05 -0.08 4.21
N LEU A 65 -7.08 0.40 4.99
CA LEU A 65 -7.22 0.45 6.45
C LEU A 65 -8.26 1.46 6.90
N GLY A 66 -8.28 2.66 6.31
CA GLY A 66 -9.22 3.73 6.68
C GLY A 66 -10.68 3.32 6.51
N GLN A 67 -10.99 2.57 5.46
CA GLN A 67 -12.34 2.05 5.22
C GLN A 67 -12.71 0.88 6.14
N ASN A 68 -11.71 0.18 6.67
CA ASN A 68 -11.88 -1.02 7.48
C ASN A 68 -11.34 -0.83 8.90
N ASP A 69 -11.43 0.39 9.43
CA ASP A 69 -11.05 0.67 10.81
C ASP A 69 -12.01 -0.07 11.74
N PRO A 70 -11.52 -1.02 12.56
CA PRO A 70 -12.38 -1.79 13.46
C PRO A 70 -13.10 -0.95 14.52
N ALA A 71 -12.48 0.16 14.91
CA ALA A 71 -13.00 1.04 15.97
C ALA A 71 -12.66 2.49 15.64
N PRO A 72 -13.37 3.10 14.67
CA PRO A 72 -13.10 4.45 14.22
C PRO A 72 -13.43 5.46 15.34
N PRO A 73 -12.53 6.40 15.63
CA PRO A 73 -12.81 7.44 16.62
C PRO A 73 -13.91 8.38 16.11
N ALA A 74 -14.73 8.90 17.03
CA ALA A 74 -15.81 9.80 16.67
C ALA A 74 -15.26 11.11 16.07
N GLY A 75 -15.68 11.44 14.84
CA GLY A 75 -15.38 12.72 14.19
C GLY A 75 -13.95 12.91 13.71
N ASN A 76 -13.10 11.88 13.72
CA ASN A 76 -11.73 11.97 13.21
C ASN A 76 -11.31 10.69 12.48
N ILE A 77 -10.38 10.81 11.52
CA ILE A 77 -9.74 9.66 10.87
C ILE A 77 -8.42 9.40 11.58
N ALA A 78 -8.27 8.20 12.12
CA ALA A 78 -7.03 7.79 12.78
C ALA A 78 -5.87 7.65 11.77
N SER A 79 -4.63 7.80 12.25
CA SER A 79 -3.47 7.55 11.40
C SER A 79 -3.40 6.07 10.99
N PRO A 80 -2.82 5.73 9.83
CA PRO A 80 -2.68 4.33 9.40
C PRO A 80 -2.02 3.42 10.44
N ARG A 81 -1.04 3.95 11.22
CA ARG A 81 -0.40 3.21 12.32
C ARG A 81 -1.36 2.87 13.45
N ALA A 82 -2.20 3.82 13.85
CA ALA A 82 -3.18 3.59 14.90
C ALA A 82 -4.26 2.61 14.45
N ILE A 83 -4.70 2.70 13.18
CA ILE A 83 -5.66 1.77 12.60
C ILE A 83 -5.06 0.36 12.55
N TRP A 84 -3.83 0.21 12.03
CA TRP A 84 -3.15 -1.08 11.94
C TRP A 84 -3.03 -1.79 13.29
N LYS A 85 -2.65 -1.06 14.34
CA LYS A 85 -2.56 -1.63 15.71
C LYS A 85 -3.89 -2.21 16.17
N ARG A 86 -4.99 -1.49 15.97
CA ARG A 86 -6.34 -2.00 16.31
C ARG A 86 -6.74 -3.18 15.43
N PHE A 87 -6.44 -3.09 14.14
CA PHE A 87 -6.76 -4.13 13.16
C PHE A 87 -6.06 -5.46 13.50
N VAL A 88 -4.76 -5.41 13.79
CA VAL A 88 -3.96 -6.57 14.21
C VAL A 88 -4.52 -7.19 15.49
N ILE A 89 -4.87 -6.36 16.49
CA ILE A 89 -5.45 -6.86 17.76
C ILE A 89 -6.80 -7.53 17.53
N GLN A 90 -7.68 -6.91 16.73
CA GLN A 90 -9.02 -7.43 16.49
C GLN A 90 -9.01 -8.71 15.67
N HIS A 91 -8.18 -8.78 14.63
CA HIS A 91 -8.21 -9.87 13.65
C HIS A 91 -7.08 -10.90 13.83
N GLY A 92 -6.17 -10.72 14.80
CA GLY A 92 -5.07 -11.64 15.07
C GLY A 92 -4.08 -11.76 13.90
N VAL A 93 -3.84 -10.68 13.16
CA VAL A 93 -2.95 -10.68 11.99
C VAL A 93 -1.49 -10.84 12.42
N THR A 94 -0.82 -11.87 11.91
CA THR A 94 0.61 -12.16 12.20
C THR A 94 1.49 -12.18 10.96
N ASP A 95 0.89 -12.20 9.76
CA ASP A 95 1.60 -12.29 8.48
C ASP A 95 2.51 -11.07 8.18
N VAL A 96 2.26 -9.93 8.83
CA VAL A 96 3.07 -8.70 8.75
C VAL A 96 3.26 -8.13 10.16
N SER A 97 4.50 -7.84 10.54
CA SER A 97 4.78 -7.28 11.86
C SER A 97 4.44 -5.79 11.93
N THR A 98 4.09 -5.30 13.11
CA THR A 98 3.84 -3.87 13.34
C THR A 98 5.06 -3.02 12.98
N ASP A 99 6.27 -3.48 13.30
CA ASP A 99 7.50 -2.74 12.97
C ASP A 99 7.74 -2.64 11.46
N GLU A 100 7.42 -3.70 10.71
CA GLU A 100 7.52 -3.71 9.23
C GLU A 100 6.49 -2.76 8.61
N PHE A 101 5.25 -2.79 9.12
CA PHE A 101 4.20 -1.85 8.70
C PHE A 101 4.56 -0.39 9.01
N GLU A 102 5.07 -0.10 10.21
CA GLU A 102 5.43 1.27 10.61
C GLU A 102 6.54 1.84 9.71
N LYS A 103 7.57 1.04 9.39
CA LYS A 103 8.63 1.44 8.46
C LYS A 103 8.10 1.70 7.04
N PHE A 104 7.18 0.86 6.55
CA PHE A 104 6.54 1.10 5.26
C PHE A 104 5.77 2.42 5.26
N ILE A 105 5.02 2.72 6.33
CA ILE A 105 4.31 4.00 6.46
C ILE A 105 5.26 5.19 6.58
N ASP A 106 6.40 5.06 7.27
CA ASP A 106 7.46 6.09 7.28
C ASP A 106 7.97 6.38 5.86
N THR A 107 8.28 5.34 5.08
CA THR A 107 8.74 5.50 3.69
C THR A 107 7.65 6.10 2.80
N TYR A 108 6.41 5.64 2.93
CA TYR A 108 5.27 6.22 2.23
C TYR A 108 5.12 7.71 2.54
N ASP A 109 5.20 8.11 3.82
CA ASP A 109 5.07 9.51 4.22
C ASP A 109 6.22 10.35 3.66
N ALA A 110 7.44 9.82 3.66
CA ALA A 110 8.58 10.48 3.01
C ALA A 110 8.37 10.64 1.49
N CYS A 111 7.84 9.62 0.80
CA CYS A 111 7.52 9.69 -0.64
C CYS A 111 6.41 10.70 -0.94
N ARG A 112 5.39 10.79 -0.07
CA ARG A 112 4.29 11.75 -0.22
C ARG A 112 4.75 13.21 -0.13
N HIS A 113 5.81 13.47 0.63
CA HIS A 113 6.40 14.79 0.80
C HIS A 113 7.66 14.98 -0.05
N PHE A 114 7.87 14.13 -1.05
CA PHE A 114 8.96 14.28 -2.01
C PHE A 114 8.92 15.64 -2.70
N GLY A 115 10.06 16.32 -2.77
CA GLY A 115 10.20 17.64 -3.39
C GLY A 115 9.68 18.83 -2.56
N VAL A 116 9.03 18.62 -1.41
CA VAL A 116 8.52 19.70 -0.55
C VAL A 116 9.22 19.67 0.80
N SER A 117 10.36 20.35 0.91
CA SER A 117 10.91 20.68 2.23
C SER A 117 11.54 22.07 2.22
N SER A 118 11.22 22.87 3.23
CA SER A 118 11.74 24.24 3.39
C SER A 118 13.25 24.29 3.63
N ASP A 119 13.86 23.15 3.93
CA ASP A 119 15.29 22.94 4.17
C ASP A 119 16.02 22.26 3.00
N GLY A 120 15.32 21.90 1.91
CA GLY A 120 15.90 21.18 0.76
C GLY A 120 16.29 19.71 1.01
N LEU A 121 16.05 19.17 2.22
CA LEU A 121 16.42 17.81 2.62
C LEU A 121 15.38 16.72 2.24
N GLY A 122 14.25 17.08 1.63
CA GLY A 122 13.20 16.13 1.26
C GLY A 122 13.69 15.03 0.30
N HIS A 123 14.59 15.37 -0.61
CA HIS A 123 15.27 14.39 -1.47
C HIS A 123 16.23 13.49 -0.69
N ALA A 124 17.01 14.06 0.25
CA ALA A 124 17.99 13.32 1.04
C ALA A 124 17.35 12.30 2.01
N LYS A 125 16.11 12.54 2.47
CA LYS A 125 15.36 11.56 3.29
C LYS A 125 14.96 10.30 2.53
N LEU A 126 15.02 10.34 1.20
CA LEU A 126 14.71 9.22 0.32
C LEU A 126 15.96 8.57 -0.29
N GLU A 127 17.17 9.01 0.04
CA GLU A 127 18.37 8.21 -0.24
C GLU A 127 18.40 7.06 0.79
N PRO A 128 17.99 5.82 0.43
CA PRO A 128 18.31 5.13 -0.82
C PRO A 128 17.12 4.37 -1.44
N LEU A 129 16.08 5.09 -1.88
CA LEU A 129 14.94 4.48 -2.57
C LEU A 129 15.31 4.15 -4.02
N ASP A 130 16.04 3.04 -4.15
CA ASP A 130 16.42 2.42 -5.40
C ASP A 130 15.42 1.31 -5.82
N PHE A 131 15.77 0.57 -6.87
CA PHE A 131 14.96 -0.53 -7.38
C PHE A 131 14.72 -1.63 -6.32
N GLU A 132 15.75 -2.03 -5.57
CA GLU A 132 15.66 -3.11 -4.59
C GLU A 132 14.87 -2.69 -3.34
N ALA A 133 15.08 -1.45 -2.88
CA ALA A 133 14.28 -0.86 -1.82
C ALA A 133 12.80 -0.78 -2.25
N THR A 134 12.53 -0.40 -3.50
CA THR A 134 11.17 -0.34 -4.05
C THR A 134 10.55 -1.74 -4.14
N ARG A 135 11.30 -2.74 -4.61
CA ARG A 135 10.87 -4.15 -4.63
C ARG A 135 10.43 -4.63 -3.25
N ARG A 136 11.26 -4.36 -2.24
CA ARG A 136 10.96 -4.71 -0.86
C ARG A 136 9.67 -4.05 -0.38
N TRP A 137 9.47 -2.75 -0.63
CA TRP A 137 8.26 -2.06 -0.21
C TRP A 137 7.02 -2.52 -0.98
N TYR A 138 7.19 -2.89 -2.25
CA TYR A 138 6.14 -3.53 -3.04
C TYR A 138 5.69 -4.86 -2.42
N GLU A 139 6.64 -5.74 -2.08
CA GLU A 139 6.37 -7.02 -1.42
C GLU A 139 5.69 -6.84 -0.05
N VAL A 140 6.13 -5.86 0.75
CA VAL A 140 5.53 -5.53 2.05
C VAL A 140 4.09 -5.03 1.88
N ALA A 141 3.85 -4.05 1.00
CA ALA A 141 2.52 -3.53 0.74
C ALA A 141 1.56 -4.63 0.26
N TYR A 142 2.06 -5.54 -0.58
CA TYR A 142 1.30 -6.69 -1.04
C TYR A 142 0.94 -7.66 0.11
N ARG A 143 1.90 -7.99 0.97
CA ARG A 143 1.65 -8.82 2.17
C ARG A 143 0.62 -8.17 3.11
N ILE A 144 0.68 -6.84 3.28
CA ILE A 144 -0.32 -6.10 4.07
C ILE A 144 -1.71 -6.25 3.44
N TRP A 145 -1.82 -6.03 2.13
CA TRP A 145 -3.08 -6.21 1.39
C TRP A 145 -3.67 -7.61 1.57
N LEU A 146 -2.85 -8.65 1.37
CA LEU A 146 -3.27 -10.03 1.56
C LEU A 146 -3.74 -10.29 2.99
N ALA A 147 -2.99 -9.84 3.99
CA ALA A 147 -3.31 -10.04 5.39
C ALA A 147 -4.65 -9.40 5.77
N VAL A 148 -4.89 -8.17 5.29
CA VAL A 148 -6.16 -7.45 5.53
C VAL A 148 -7.33 -8.15 4.83
N ILE A 149 -7.21 -8.49 3.54
CA ILE A 149 -8.29 -9.15 2.81
C ILE A 149 -8.60 -10.53 3.38
N LYS A 150 -7.57 -11.31 3.75
CA LYS A 150 -7.72 -12.61 4.43
C LYS A 150 -8.45 -12.46 5.76
N ALA A 151 -8.07 -11.50 6.58
CA ALA A 151 -8.72 -11.21 7.85
C ALA A 151 -10.20 -10.81 7.68
N LEU A 152 -10.49 -9.93 6.72
CA LEU A 152 -11.85 -9.47 6.46
C LEU A 152 -12.73 -10.59 5.87
N ARG A 153 -12.18 -11.47 5.02
CA ARG A 153 -12.89 -12.64 4.47
C ARG A 153 -13.23 -13.68 5.53
N ALA A 154 -12.44 -13.78 6.58
CA ALA A 154 -12.71 -14.70 7.68
C ALA A 154 -13.92 -14.28 8.51
N ASP A 155 -14.36 -13.03 8.41
CA ASP A 155 -15.58 -12.55 9.06
C ASP A 155 -16.81 -12.93 8.21
N PRO A 156 -17.72 -13.78 8.72
CA PRO A 156 -18.91 -14.23 7.98
C PRO A 156 -19.92 -13.12 7.68
N GLN A 157 -19.77 -11.92 8.27
CA GLN A 157 -20.59 -10.76 7.94
C GLN A 157 -20.12 -10.02 6.69
N ASN A 158 -18.91 -10.30 6.20
CA ASN A 158 -18.35 -9.66 5.02
C ASN A 158 -18.57 -10.51 3.76
N PHE A 159 -18.98 -9.86 2.67
CA PHE A 159 -18.99 -10.45 1.34
C PHE A 159 -17.88 -9.82 0.51
N ILE A 160 -16.79 -10.55 0.34
CA ILE A 160 -15.62 -10.11 -0.42
C ILE A 160 -15.45 -11.06 -1.59
N GLU A 161 -15.75 -10.58 -2.80
CA GLU A 161 -15.47 -11.31 -4.03
C GLU A 161 -13.99 -11.73 -4.09
N GLU A 162 -13.73 -12.79 -4.85
CA GLU A 162 -12.39 -13.32 -5.04
C GLU A 162 -11.55 -12.32 -5.86
N ILE A 163 -10.94 -11.36 -5.18
CA ILE A 163 -9.85 -10.55 -5.74
C ILE A 163 -8.69 -11.53 -5.99
N ASP A 164 -8.30 -11.70 -7.26
CA ASP A 164 -7.05 -12.36 -7.62
C ASP A 164 -5.89 -11.46 -7.18
N VAL A 165 -5.54 -11.57 -5.90
CA VAL A 165 -4.37 -10.91 -5.36
C VAL A 165 -3.09 -11.71 -5.66
N GLU A 166 -3.20 -13.03 -5.87
CA GLU A 166 -2.07 -13.93 -6.15
C GLU A 166 -1.28 -13.51 -7.40
N GLY A 167 -1.95 -12.95 -8.41
CA GLY A 167 -1.31 -12.38 -9.59
C GLY A 167 -0.40 -11.16 -9.33
N PHE A 168 -0.38 -10.58 -8.12
CA PHE A 168 0.47 -9.40 -7.78
C PHE A 168 1.85 -9.76 -7.20
N LYS A 169 2.21 -11.04 -7.05
CA LYS A 169 3.57 -11.45 -6.62
C LYS A 169 4.63 -10.86 -7.57
N ALA A 170 5.65 -10.21 -6.99
CA ALA A 170 6.78 -9.63 -7.71
C ALA A 170 7.72 -10.71 -8.27
#